data_AF-A0A946MTK3-F1
#
_entry.id   AF-A0A946MTK3-F1
#
_cell.length_a   1.000
_cell.length_b   1.000
_cell.length_c   1.000
_cell.angle_alpha   90.00
_cell.angle_beta   90.00
_cell.angle_gamma   90.00
#
_symmetry.space_group_name_H-M   'P 1'
#
loop_
_entity.id
_entity.type
_entity.pdbx_description
1 polymer ?
#
loop_
_entity_poly.entity_id
_entity_poly.type
_entity_poly.pdbx_seq_one_letter_code
_entity_poly.pdbx_strand_id
1 'polypeptide(L)'
;MPWVLEANQFPRPKVGMPILLCDYNGLPRLVVKLTGLRNITFGEMGINESSLDGPPVQDPDIWIPLHRTYWNGLLSKYDRECTDDMPVLVEPFDYIGEFT
;
A
#
# COMPACT_ATOMS: atom_id res chain seq x y z
N MET A 1 3.63 -4.11 -1.66
CA MET A 1 4.78 -4.89 -1.13
C MET A 1 5.54 -5.58 -2.26
N PRO A 2 6.81 -5.23 -2.51
CA PRO A 2 7.63 -5.80 -3.59
C PRO A 2 7.69 -7.34 -3.60
N TRP A 3 7.85 -7.98 -2.43
CA TRP A 3 7.86 -9.46 -2.35
C TRP A 3 6.60 -10.11 -2.89
N VAL A 4 5.43 -9.54 -2.61
CA VAL A 4 4.14 -10.05 -3.13
C VAL A 4 4.06 -9.86 -4.64
N LEU A 5 4.52 -8.72 -5.17
CA LEU A 5 4.54 -8.50 -6.62
C LEU A 5 5.41 -9.54 -7.33
N GLU A 6 6.60 -9.81 -6.79
CA GLU A 6 7.56 -10.76 -7.36
C GLU A 6 7.03 -12.20 -7.30
N ALA A 7 6.53 -12.64 -6.15
CA ALA A 7 6.05 -14.01 -5.94
C ALA A 7 4.87 -14.36 -6.87
N ASN A 8 4.01 -13.39 -7.19
CA ASN A 8 2.85 -13.59 -8.06
C ASN A 8 3.07 -13.15 -9.51
N GLN A 9 4.28 -12.67 -9.85
CA GLN A 9 4.61 -12.12 -11.17
C GLN A 9 3.67 -10.99 -11.60
N PHE A 10 3.20 -10.18 -10.64
CA PHE A 10 2.36 -9.03 -10.93
C PHE A 10 3.16 -7.90 -11.60
N PRO A 11 2.53 -7.11 -12.48
CA PRO A 11 3.19 -5.96 -13.08
C PRO A 11 3.62 -4.97 -11.99
N ARG A 12 4.83 -4.42 -12.13
CA ARG A 12 5.27 -3.34 -11.25
C ARG A 12 4.50 -2.05 -11.57
N PRO A 13 4.09 -1.29 -10.55
CA PRO A 13 3.42 -0.02 -10.74
C PRO A 13 4.35 0.99 -11.39
N LYS A 14 3.74 2.00 -12.02
CA LYS A 14 4.43 3.09 -12.69
C LYS A 14 3.76 4.41 -12.36
N VAL A 15 4.53 5.48 -12.26
CA VAL A 15 3.97 6.84 -12.16
C VAL A 15 3.09 7.08 -13.39
N GLY A 16 1.91 7.66 -13.15
CA GLY A 16 0.87 7.89 -14.15
C GLY A 16 -0.07 6.69 -14.38
N MET A 17 0.17 5.54 -13.73
CA MET A 17 -0.71 4.37 -13.85
C MET A 17 -2.07 4.66 -13.19
N PRO A 18 -3.20 4.50 -13.91
CA PRO A 18 -4.51 4.57 -13.30
C PRO A 18 -4.81 3.29 -12.51
N ILE A 19 -5.43 3.44 -11.35
CA ILE A 19 -5.90 2.33 -10.50
C ILE A 19 -7.40 2.47 -10.32
N LEU A 20 -8.11 1.37 -10.57
CA LEU A 20 -9.53 1.24 -10.29
C LEU A 20 -9.71 0.72 -8.86
N LEU A 21 -10.35 1.50 -8.00
CA LEU A 21 -10.70 1.09 -6.64
C LEU A 21 -12.15 0.62 -6.62
N CYS A 22 -12.36 -0.61 -6.13
CA CYS A 22 -13.67 -1.21 -5.96
C CYS A 22 -14.10 -1.19 -4.49
N ASP A 23 -15.41 -1.23 -4.25
CA ASP A 23 -15.95 -1.48 -2.92
C ASP A 23 -15.79 -2.95 -2.50
N TYR A 24 -16.30 -3.27 -1.31
CA TYR A 24 -16.25 -4.62 -0.75
C TYR A 24 -16.92 -5.69 -1.63
N ASN A 25 -17.91 -5.33 -2.43
CA ASN A 25 -18.60 -6.25 -3.34
C ASN A 25 -17.89 -6.35 -4.71
N GLY A 26 -16.76 -5.67 -4.89
CA GLY A 26 -16.02 -5.62 -6.15
C GLY A 26 -16.59 -4.64 -7.17
N LEU A 27 -17.55 -3.78 -6.78
CA LEU A 27 -18.11 -2.78 -7.70
C LEU A 27 -17.15 -1.59 -7.82
N PRO A 28 -16.79 -1.15 -9.04
CA PRO A 28 -15.96 0.04 -9.23
C PRO A 28 -16.56 1.28 -8.58
N ARG A 29 -15.75 2.04 -7.85
CA ARG A 29 -16.16 3.29 -7.19
C ARG A 29 -15.32 4.48 -7.58
N LEU A 30 -14.00 4.33 -7.63
CA LEU A 30 -13.08 5.45 -7.84
C LEU A 30 -11.99 5.08 -8.84
N VAL A 31 -11.51 6.06 -9.58
CA VAL A 31 -10.25 6.01 -10.31
C VAL A 31 -9.27 6.96 -9.66
N VAL A 32 -8.09 6.45 -9.34
CA VAL A 32 -6.95 7.25 -8.88
C VAL A 32 -5.78 7.06 -9.85
N LYS A 33 -4.79 7.96 -9.81
CA LYS A 33 -3.59 7.86 -10.65
C LYS A 33 -2.36 8.04 -9.80
N LEU A 34 -1.41 7.11 -9.90
CA LEU A 34 -0.15 7.18 -9.16
C LEU A 34 0.65 8.42 -9.58
N THR A 35 1.15 9.18 -8.61
CA THR A 35 1.94 10.40 -8.82
C THR A 35 3.40 10.22 -8.46
N GLY A 36 3.73 9.20 -7.67
CA GLY A 36 5.09 8.89 -7.26
C GLY A 36 5.23 7.43 -6.89
N LEU A 37 6.49 6.98 -6.81
CA LEU A 37 6.86 5.66 -6.32
C LEU A 37 8.11 5.83 -5.47
N ARG A 38 8.08 5.32 -4.23
CA ARG A 38 9.23 5.35 -3.33
C ARG A 38 9.41 3.98 -2.70
N ASN A 39 10.62 3.44 -2.76
CA ASN A 39 10.98 2.24 -2.02
C ASN A 39 11.64 2.67 -0.72
N ILE A 40 11.15 2.11 0.38
CA ILE A 40 11.67 2.27 1.73
C ILE A 40 11.64 0.90 2.41
N THR A 41 12.11 0.81 3.64
CA THR A 41 11.86 -0.35 4.51
C THR A 41 10.68 -0.09 5.46
N PHE A 42 10.12 -1.13 6.06
CA PHE A 42 9.03 -0.98 7.03
C PHE A 42 9.46 -0.20 8.27
N GLY A 43 10.71 -0.33 8.71
CA GLY A 43 11.28 0.42 9.84
C GLY A 43 11.47 1.90 9.55
N GLU A 44 11.49 2.31 8.27
CA GLU A 44 11.53 3.71 7.87
C GLU A 44 10.15 4.37 7.83
N MET A 45 9.06 3.62 8.05
CA MET A 45 7.71 4.16 8.08
C MET A 45 7.56 5.19 9.21
N GLY A 46 7.17 6.40 8.85
CA GLY A 46 6.87 7.46 9.80
C GLY A 46 5.75 8.36 9.31
N ILE A 47 5.66 9.55 9.90
CA ILE A 47 4.56 10.49 9.65
C ILE A 47 4.42 10.89 8.18
N ASN A 48 5.52 10.98 7.43
CA ASN A 48 5.49 11.37 6.02
C ASN A 48 4.78 10.33 5.15
N GLU A 49 4.87 9.06 5.52
CA GLU A 49 4.25 7.95 4.80
C GLU A 49 2.84 7.69 5.34
N SER A 50 2.68 7.60 6.66
CA SER A 50 1.38 7.32 7.28
C SER A 50 0.36 8.43 7.07
N SER A 51 0.78 9.69 6.93
CA SER A 51 -0.13 10.82 6.62
C SER A 51 -0.78 10.73 5.24
N LEU A 52 -0.27 9.87 4.34
CA LEU A 52 -0.89 9.60 3.05
C LEU A 52 -2.10 8.67 3.16
N ASP A 53 -2.21 7.91 4.26
CA ASP A 53 -3.33 7.01 4.50
C ASP A 53 -4.54 7.75 5.11
N GLY A 54 -5.65 7.01 5.25
CA GLY A 54 -6.89 7.53 5.77
C GLY A 54 -6.77 8.13 7.19
N PRO A 55 -7.56 9.16 7.53
CA PRO A 55 -7.45 9.89 8.80
C PRO A 55 -7.33 9.04 10.08
N PRO A 56 -8.01 7.88 10.22
CA PRO A 56 -7.92 7.07 11.44
C PRO A 56 -6.55 6.43 11.71
N VAL A 57 -5.68 6.34 10.71
CA VAL A 57 -4.40 5.61 10.79
C VAL A 57 -3.18 6.48 10.48
N GLN A 58 -3.34 7.81 10.42
CA GLN A 58 -2.21 8.69 10.09
C GLN A 58 -1.15 8.79 11.19
N ASP A 59 -1.50 8.47 12.44
CA ASP A 59 -0.54 8.39 13.55
C ASP A 59 0.36 7.14 13.39
N PRO A 60 1.69 7.28 13.29
CA PRO A 60 2.62 6.14 13.20
C PRO A 60 2.48 5.12 14.32
N ASP A 61 2.15 5.57 15.55
CA ASP A 61 1.99 4.68 16.71
C ASP A 61 0.75 3.76 16.57
N ILE A 62 -0.21 4.16 15.73
CA ILE A 62 -1.36 3.34 15.33
C ILE A 62 -1.04 2.55 14.05
N TRP A 63 -0.43 3.21 13.07
CA TRP A 63 -0.18 2.67 11.73
C TRP A 63 0.72 1.43 11.78
N ILE A 64 1.86 1.52 12.48
CA ILE A 64 2.89 0.47 12.53
C ILE A 64 2.37 -0.85 13.10
N PRO A 65 1.79 -0.92 14.32
CA PRO A 65 1.32 -2.19 14.87
C PRO A 65 0.15 -2.78 14.08
N LEU A 66 -0.74 -1.93 13.55
CA LEU A 66 -1.87 -2.35 12.72
C LEU A 66 -1.37 -3.02 11.43
N HIS A 67 -0.50 -2.35 10.68
CA HIS A 67 0.01 -2.85 9.41
C HIS A 67 0.93 -4.06 9.60
N ARG A 68 1.74 -4.11 10.66
CA ARG A 68 2.55 -5.31 10.96
C ARG A 68 1.68 -6.54 11.16
N THR A 69 0.61 -6.41 11.94
CA THR A 69 -0.35 -7.50 12.17
C THR A 69 -1.01 -7.95 10.87
N TYR A 70 -1.55 -7.00 10.11
CA TYR A 70 -2.26 -7.29 8.87
C TYR A 70 -1.33 -7.91 7.81
N TRP A 71 -0.14 -7.33 7.61
CA TRP A 71 0.80 -7.81 6.60
C TRP A 71 1.44 -9.14 6.98
N ASN A 72 1.66 -9.46 8.26
CA ASN A 72 2.07 -10.81 8.67
C ASN A 72 1.04 -11.88 8.29
N GLY A 73 -0.26 -11.56 8.38
CA GLY A 73 -1.32 -12.44 7.87
C GLY A 73 -1.18 -12.73 6.38
N LEU A 74 -0.87 -11.71 5.57
CA LEU A 74 -0.66 -11.86 4.12
C LEU A 74 0.66 -12.56 3.76
N LEU A 75 1.75 -12.19 4.44
CA LEU A 75 3.12 -12.64 4.17
C LEU A 75 3.38 -14.10 4.57
N SER A 76 2.59 -14.64 5.51
CA SER A 76 2.65 -16.05 5.91
C SER A 76 2.56 -17.04 4.73
N LYS A 77 1.86 -16.66 3.64
CA LYS A 77 1.74 -17.47 2.42
C LYS A 77 3.00 -17.53 1.57
N TYR A 78 3.98 -16.67 1.87
CA TYR A 78 5.20 -16.50 1.11
C TYR A 78 6.45 -16.84 1.95
N ASP A 79 6.27 -17.46 3.12
CA ASP A 79 7.35 -17.74 4.09
C ASP A 79 8.16 -16.48 4.44
N ARG A 80 7.45 -15.35 4.58
CA ARG A 80 8.00 -14.03 4.94
C ARG A 80 7.31 -13.47 6.18
N GLU A 81 8.00 -12.56 6.84
CA GLU A 81 7.50 -11.78 7.97
C GLU A 81 7.72 -10.29 7.72
N CYS A 82 6.82 -9.46 8.24
CA CYS A 82 6.93 -8.01 8.27
C CYS A 82 7.96 -7.61 9.34
N THR A 83 9.23 -7.62 8.94
CA THR A 83 10.37 -7.12 9.70
C THR A 83 10.65 -5.66 9.35
N ASP A 84 11.49 -4.98 10.15
CA ASP A 84 11.84 -3.58 9.89
C ASP A 84 12.62 -3.40 8.58
N ASP A 85 13.37 -4.41 8.16
CA ASP A 85 14.10 -4.42 6.88
C ASP A 85 13.22 -4.81 5.68
N MET A 86 11.94 -5.16 5.91
CA MET A 86 11.05 -5.55 4.83
C MET A 86 10.88 -4.39 3.84
N PRO A 87 11.06 -4.61 2.52
CA PRO A 87 10.86 -3.55 1.55
C PRO A 87 9.37 -3.20 1.43
N VAL A 88 9.08 -1.91 1.46
CA VAL A 88 7.76 -1.32 1.26
C VAL A 88 7.82 -0.40 0.05
N LEU A 89 6.76 -0.44 -0.74
CA LEU A 89 6.58 0.48 -1.86
C LEU A 89 5.47 1.46 -1.46
N VAL A 90 5.79 2.74 -1.42
CA VAL A 90 4.86 3.82 -1.13
C VAL A 90 4.41 4.44 -2.45
N GLU A 91 3.10 4.52 -2.67
CA GLU A 91 2.46 4.83 -3.95
C GLU A 91 1.45 5.98 -3.80
N PRO A 92 1.91 7.24 -3.60
CA PRO A 92 1.00 8.38 -3.56
C PRO A 92 0.21 8.49 -4.87
N PHE A 93 -1.02 8.99 -4.78
CA PHE A 93 -1.92 9.09 -5.91
C PHE A 93 -2.79 10.36 -5.83
N ASP A 94 -3.27 10.77 -7.00
CA ASP A 94 -4.31 11.79 -7.13
C ASP A 94 -5.65 11.14 -7.48
N TYR A 95 -6.73 11.71 -6.98
CA TYR A 95 -8.09 11.40 -7.42
C TYR A 95 -8.30 11.85 -8.87
N ILE A 96 -8.96 11.00 -9.68
CA ILE A 96 -9.27 11.29 -11.09
C ILE A 96 -10.78 11.39 -11.32
N GLY A 97 -11.57 10.54 -10.69
CA GLY A 97 -13.01 10.48 -10.90
C GLY A 97 -13.67 9.33 -10.15
N GLU A 98 -14.99 9.29 -10.19
CA GLU A 98 -15.81 8.28 -9.53
C GLU A 98 -16.90 7.72 -10.45
N PHE A 99 -17.40 6.55 -10.11
CA PHE A 99 -18.52 5.92 -10.77
C PHE A 99 -19.78 6.18 -9.94
N THR A 100 -20.75 6.86 -10.55
CA THR A 100 -22.08 7.12 -9.98
C THR A 100 -23.03 5.95 -10.20
#